data_AF-A0A929ZKX4-F1
#
_entry.id   AF-A0A929ZKX4-F1
#
_cell.length_a   1.000
_cell.length_b   1.000
_cell.length_c   1.000
_cell.angle_alpha   90.00
_cell.angle_beta   90.00
_cell.angle_gamma   90.00
#
_symmetry.space_group_name_H-M   'P 1'
#
loop_
_entity.id
_entity.type
_entity.pdbx_description
1 polymer ?
#
loop_
_entity_poly.entity_id
_entity_poly.type
_entity_poly.pdbx_seq_one_letter_code
_entity_poly.pdbx_strand_id
1 'polypeptide(L)'
;MDLYLKIRNDIIHGIYQAGDKLPSKRILADKENVSVITVAHAYELLTSEGYITSSMRSGYYVSYLEKDFFSAKEDSNIEILPEIQITNKKLFSSNVFAMAARKVLSMRQDVLLTKSPWNGLLYLRKTIASYLARVRGIYVDPEQIIIGSGSEYFYGILVSMIGRDKVYAIENPSYEKISLMYEAENVKLIRMKLGKNGILNSELQKNYADVLHVTPYHSYPSGSTTDINKRKQYIHWAKENHAWIVEDDYDSEYT
;
A
#
# COMPACT_ATOMS: atom_id res chain seq x y z
N MET A 1 12.47 12.24 -26.20
CA MET A 1 11.10 11.86 -25.78
C MET A 1 10.06 12.54 -26.66
N ASP A 2 10.29 13.81 -27.01
CA ASP A 2 9.36 14.66 -27.76
C ASP A 2 8.92 14.10 -29.13
N LEU A 3 9.83 13.51 -29.92
CA LEU A 3 9.47 12.92 -31.22
C LEU A 3 8.53 11.71 -31.08
N TYR A 4 8.76 10.87 -30.07
CA TYR A 4 7.88 9.73 -29.78
C TYR A 4 6.46 10.22 -29.42
N LEU A 5 6.36 11.20 -28.52
CA LEU A 5 5.07 11.75 -28.10
C LEU A 5 4.31 12.39 -29.26
N LYS A 6 5.01 13.11 -30.14
CA LYS A 6 4.44 13.71 -31.34
C LYS A 6 3.81 12.65 -32.25
N ILE A 7 4.57 11.62 -32.62
CA ILE A 7 4.10 10.56 -33.53
C ILE A 7 2.99 9.73 -32.89
N ARG A 8 3.10 9.44 -31.58
CA ARG A 8 2.04 8.78 -30.83
C ARG A 8 0.75 9.58 -30.87
N ASN A 9 0.80 10.88 -30.63
CA ASN A 9 -0.36 11.75 -30.71
C ASN A 9 -0.93 11.81 -32.13
N ASP A 10 -0.08 11.88 -33.16
CA ASP A 10 -0.53 11.85 -34.55
C ASP A 10 -1.29 10.54 -34.88
N ILE A 11 -0.84 9.40 -34.35
CA ILE A 11 -1.53 8.11 -34.49
C ILE A 11 -2.86 8.10 -33.71
N ILE A 12 -2.87 8.57 -32.46
CA ILE A 12 -4.07 8.58 -31.60
C ILE A 12 -5.16 9.50 -32.17
N HIS A 13 -4.79 10.68 -32.66
CA HIS A 13 -5.73 11.65 -33.23
C HIS A 13 -6.08 11.35 -34.70
N GLY A 14 -5.64 10.20 -35.24
CA GLY A 14 -6.01 9.73 -36.58
C GLY A 14 -5.34 10.46 -37.74
N ILE A 15 -4.25 11.20 -37.51
CA ILE A 15 -3.41 11.79 -38.57
C ILE A 15 -2.73 10.68 -39.38
N TYR A 16 -2.30 9.60 -38.71
CA TYR A 16 -1.93 8.34 -39.36
C TYR A 16 -2.97 7.27 -39.03
N GLN A 17 -3.57 6.69 -40.06
CA GLN A 17 -4.60 5.66 -39.93
C GLN A 17 -3.97 4.26 -39.88
N ALA A 18 -4.72 3.29 -39.36
CA ALA A 18 -4.30 1.89 -39.34
C ALA A 18 -3.97 1.40 -40.77
N GLY A 19 -2.79 0.83 -40.94
CA GLY A 19 -2.24 0.42 -42.24
C GLY A 19 -1.38 1.47 -42.93
N ASP A 20 -1.36 2.72 -42.45
CA ASP A 20 -0.52 3.76 -43.04
C ASP A 20 0.96 3.45 -42.86
N LYS A 21 1.73 3.71 -43.91
CA LYS A 21 3.19 3.57 -43.90
C LYS A 21 3.82 4.83 -43.33
N LEU A 22 4.54 4.68 -42.22
CA LEU A 22 5.31 5.78 -41.66
C LEU A 22 6.56 6.10 -42.52
N PRO A 23 7.04 7.35 -42.49
CA PRO A 23 8.28 7.72 -43.16
C PRO A 23 9.46 6.84 -42.74
N SER A 24 10.45 6.67 -43.62
CA SER A 24 11.67 5.95 -43.24
C SER A 24 12.43 6.71 -42.15
N LYS A 25 13.25 5.99 -41.35
CA LYS A 25 14.05 6.60 -40.28
C LYS A 25 14.87 7.81 -40.75
N ARG A 26 15.41 7.76 -41.99
CA ARG A 26 16.21 8.83 -42.59
C ARG A 26 15.36 10.03 -43.00
N ILE A 27 14.25 9.77 -43.70
CA ILE A 27 13.33 10.84 -44.14
C ILE A 27 12.77 11.61 -42.95
N LEU A 28 12.40 10.90 -41.88
CA LEU A 28 11.86 11.53 -40.68
C LEU A 28 12.95 12.29 -39.89
N ALA A 29 14.18 11.77 -39.86
CA ALA A 29 15.31 12.45 -39.24
C ALA A 29 15.61 13.78 -39.93
N ASP A 30 15.62 13.79 -41.26
CA ASP A 30 15.85 15.00 -42.06
C ASP A 30 14.71 16.01 -41.90
N LYS A 31 13.45 15.55 -41.90
CA LYS A 31 12.27 16.42 -41.77
C LYS A 31 12.17 17.09 -40.39
N GLU A 32 12.48 16.36 -39.33
CA GLU A 32 12.35 16.83 -37.94
C GLU A 32 13.68 17.42 -37.42
N ASN A 33 14.72 17.46 -38.24
CA ASN A 33 16.06 17.94 -37.91
C ASN A 33 16.65 17.27 -36.65
N VAL A 34 16.55 15.94 -36.58
CA VAL A 34 17.05 15.11 -35.47
C VAL A 34 17.93 13.99 -35.97
N SER A 35 18.66 13.33 -35.07
CA SER A 35 19.47 12.17 -35.45
C SER A 35 18.62 10.97 -35.85
N VAL A 36 19.12 10.16 -36.79
CA VAL A 36 18.49 8.89 -37.19
C VAL A 36 18.35 7.92 -36.00
N ILE A 37 19.25 7.99 -35.01
CA ILE A 37 19.20 7.20 -33.78
C ILE A 37 17.99 7.61 -32.92
N THR A 38 17.70 8.91 -32.84
CA THR A 38 16.52 9.43 -32.14
C THR A 38 15.23 8.90 -32.74
N VAL A 39 15.14 8.85 -34.07
CA VAL A 39 13.99 8.27 -34.78
C VAL A 39 13.92 6.76 -34.58
N ALA A 40 15.07 6.07 -34.59
CA ALA A 40 15.13 4.62 -34.35
C ALA A 40 14.55 4.26 -32.97
N HIS A 41 14.98 4.95 -31.91
CA HIS A 41 14.46 4.74 -30.56
C HIS A 41 12.96 5.08 -30.45
N ALA A 42 12.50 6.14 -31.11
CA ALA A 42 11.07 6.48 -31.12
C ALA A 42 10.22 5.38 -31.78
N TYR A 43 10.69 4.81 -32.90
CA TYR A 43 10.00 3.70 -33.57
C TYR A 43 10.07 2.40 -32.79
N GLU A 44 11.17 2.12 -32.09
CA GLU A 44 11.26 0.97 -31.18
C GLU A 44 10.24 1.06 -30.04
N LEU A 45 10.10 2.24 -29.41
CA LEU A 45 9.08 2.49 -28.38
C LEU A 45 7.66 2.30 -28.93
N LEU A 46 7.33 2.94 -30.05
CA LEU A 46 6.02 2.79 -30.69
C LEU A 46 5.72 1.35 -31.10
N THR A 47 6.74 0.58 -31.50
CA THR A 47 6.58 -0.84 -31.82
C THR A 47 6.34 -1.67 -30.55
N SER A 48 7.07 -1.40 -29.47
CA SER A 48 6.92 -2.10 -28.20
C SER A 48 5.56 -1.87 -27.53
N GLU A 49 4.98 -0.69 -27.74
CA GLU A 49 3.67 -0.31 -27.22
C GLU A 49 2.51 -0.68 -28.16
N GLY A 50 2.81 -1.27 -29.33
CA GLY A 50 1.80 -1.76 -30.28
C GLY A 50 1.16 -0.70 -31.17
N TYR A 51 1.64 0.56 -31.15
CA TYR A 51 1.15 1.62 -32.03
C TYR A 51 1.51 1.36 -33.51
N ILE A 52 2.68 0.76 -33.76
CA ILE A 52 3.17 0.43 -35.10
C ILE A 52 3.74 -0.99 -35.15
N THR A 53 3.77 -1.57 -36.34
CA THR A 53 4.44 -2.85 -36.63
C THR A 53 5.59 -2.64 -37.60
N SER A 54 6.66 -3.41 -37.41
CA SER A 54 7.77 -3.48 -38.36
C SER A 54 7.54 -4.65 -39.32
N SER A 55 7.59 -4.38 -40.62
CA SER A 55 7.59 -5.42 -41.65
C SER A 55 8.96 -5.51 -42.30
N MET A 56 9.53 -6.72 -42.31
CA MET A 56 10.90 -6.97 -42.77
C MET A 56 11.08 -6.44 -44.21
N ARG A 57 12.04 -5.52 -44.38
CA ARG A 57 12.35 -4.81 -45.65
C ARG A 57 11.27 -3.88 -46.21
N SER A 58 10.12 -3.73 -45.54
CA SER A 58 9.02 -2.90 -46.03
C SER A 58 8.84 -1.58 -45.28
N GLY A 59 9.28 -1.51 -44.01
CA GLY A 59 9.22 -0.29 -43.20
C GLY A 59 8.34 -0.45 -41.96
N TYR A 60 7.76 0.67 -41.49
CA TYR A 60 6.91 0.71 -40.30
C TYR A 60 5.48 1.08 -40.71
N TYR A 61 4.51 0.38 -40.13
CA TYR A 61 3.09 0.54 -40.44
C TYR A 61 2.28 0.75 -39.18
N VAL A 62 1.32 1.66 -39.19
CA VAL A 62 0.44 1.89 -38.04
C VAL A 62 -0.45 0.67 -37.82
N SER A 63 -0.42 0.10 -36.62
CA SER A 63 -1.25 -1.03 -36.19
C SER A 63 -2.29 -0.62 -35.15
N TYR A 64 -2.28 0.64 -34.72
CA TYR A 64 -3.22 1.16 -33.74
C TYR A 64 -4.66 1.18 -34.28
N LEU A 65 -5.55 0.48 -33.59
CA LEU A 65 -6.99 0.57 -33.77
C LEU A 65 -7.60 1.04 -32.45
N GLU A 66 -8.30 2.18 -32.48
CA GLU A 66 -8.93 2.78 -31.28
C GLU A 66 -9.91 1.82 -30.57
N LYS A 67 -10.45 0.84 -31.29
CA LYS A 67 -11.34 -0.22 -30.82
C LYS A 67 -10.63 -1.37 -30.07
N ASP A 68 -9.33 -1.53 -30.27
CA ASP A 68 -8.51 -2.56 -29.60
C ASP A 68 -7.98 -2.08 -28.25
N PHE A 69 -8.02 -0.76 -28.02
CA PHE A 69 -7.80 -0.18 -26.71
C PHE A 69 -9.17 0.02 -26.07
N PHE A 70 -9.34 -0.47 -24.84
CA PHE A 70 -10.51 -0.13 -24.05
C PHE A 70 -10.51 1.39 -23.89
N SER A 71 -11.29 2.08 -24.72
CA SER A 71 -11.73 3.43 -24.45
C SER A 71 -12.57 3.31 -23.19
N ALA A 72 -11.92 3.44 -22.04
CA ALA A 72 -12.61 3.98 -20.89
C ALA A 72 -13.18 5.30 -21.41
N LYS A 73 -14.48 5.30 -21.73
CA LYS A 73 -15.22 6.54 -21.84
C LYS A 73 -14.75 7.37 -20.66
N GLU A 74 -14.24 8.56 -20.94
CA GLU A 74 -14.11 9.59 -19.92
C GLU A 74 -15.53 9.87 -19.43
N ASP A 75 -16.04 9.05 -18.51
CA ASP A 75 -17.03 9.49 -17.56
C ASP A 75 -16.30 10.53 -16.72
N SER A 76 -16.32 11.76 -17.23
CA SER A 76 -15.83 12.97 -16.60
C SER A 76 -16.74 13.37 -15.43
N ASN A 77 -16.90 12.44 -14.50
CA ASN A 77 -17.30 12.65 -13.12
C ASN A 77 -16.25 11.96 -12.25
N ILE A 78 -15.00 12.44 -12.35
CA ILE A 78 -14.10 12.29 -11.23
C ILE A 78 -14.71 13.19 -10.14
N GLU A 79 -15.52 12.62 -9.26
CA GLU A 79 -15.74 13.21 -7.95
C GLU A 79 -14.34 13.44 -7.38
N ILE A 80 -13.95 14.71 -7.32
CA ILE A 80 -12.74 15.12 -6.61
C ILE A 80 -12.98 14.62 -5.19
N LEU A 81 -12.33 13.50 -4.85
CA LEU A 81 -12.34 12.96 -3.50
C LEU A 81 -12.03 14.14 -2.57
N PRO A 82 -12.85 14.36 -1.52
CA PRO A 82 -12.61 15.45 -0.61
C PRO A 82 -11.15 15.40 -0.17
N GLU A 83 -10.48 16.54 -0.33
CA GLU A 83 -9.08 16.72 -0.03
C GLU A 83 -8.79 16.07 1.32
N ILE A 84 -8.09 14.92 1.30
CA ILE A 84 -7.69 14.25 2.54
C ILE A 84 -6.88 15.31 3.28
N GLN A 85 -7.44 15.85 4.36
CA GLN A 85 -6.71 16.75 5.25
C GLN A 85 -5.56 15.93 5.84
N ILE A 86 -4.42 15.96 5.15
CA ILE A 86 -3.16 15.47 5.69
C ILE A 86 -2.82 16.47 6.80
N THR A 87 -3.29 16.18 8.00
CA THR A 87 -3.25 17.07 9.17
C THR A 87 -1.82 17.40 9.61
N ASN A 88 -0.78 16.83 9.00
CA ASN A 88 0.60 17.01 9.47
C ASN A 88 1.68 17.06 8.37
N LYS A 89 1.50 17.93 7.36
CA LYS A 89 2.57 18.30 6.39
C LYS A 89 3.89 18.76 7.05
N LYS A 90 3.89 19.14 8.33
CA LYS A 90 5.07 19.64 9.07
C LYS A 90 5.98 18.55 9.66
N LEU A 91 5.55 17.29 9.76
CA LEU A 91 6.35 16.24 10.44
C LEU A 91 7.32 15.50 9.50
N PHE A 92 7.05 15.46 8.20
CA PHE A 92 7.89 14.71 7.26
C PHE A 92 8.99 15.58 6.64
N SER A 93 10.25 15.32 7.00
CA SER A 93 11.40 15.95 6.37
C SER A 93 11.83 15.18 5.11
N SER A 94 11.33 15.62 3.96
CA SER A 94 11.67 15.04 2.65
C SER A 94 13.18 15.02 2.39
N ASN A 95 13.90 16.03 2.85
CA ASN A 95 15.36 16.11 2.72
C ASN A 95 16.08 15.01 3.52
N VAL A 96 15.69 14.78 4.77
CA VAL A 96 16.27 13.73 5.61
C VAL A 96 16.01 12.36 5.00
N PHE A 97 14.77 12.12 4.56
CA PHE A 97 14.40 10.88 3.87
C PHE A 97 15.22 10.67 2.60
N ALA A 98 15.32 11.70 1.74
CA ALA A 98 16.07 11.61 0.49
C ALA A 98 17.58 11.38 0.72
N MET A 99 18.16 11.96 1.77
CA MET A 99 19.56 11.70 2.15
C MET A 99 19.76 10.26 2.63
N ALA A 100 18.85 9.76 3.47
CA ALA A 100 18.88 8.38 3.95
C ALA A 100 18.76 7.37 2.79
N ALA A 101 17.79 7.58 1.90
CA ALA A 101 17.60 6.75 0.72
C ALA A 101 18.85 6.75 -0.18
N ARG A 102 19.40 7.93 -0.50
CA ARG A 102 20.64 8.05 -1.29
C ARG A 102 21.82 7.33 -0.65
N LYS A 103 21.98 7.43 0.67
CA LYS A 103 23.05 6.74 1.41
C LYS A 103 22.93 5.22 1.31
N VAL A 104 21.71 4.68 1.43
CA VAL A 104 21.49 3.22 1.27
C VAL A 104 21.77 2.79 -0.16
N LEU A 105 21.28 3.55 -1.15
CA LEU A 105 21.48 3.26 -2.57
C LEU A 105 22.96 3.28 -2.98
N SER A 106 23.78 4.16 -2.38
CA SER A 106 25.21 4.23 -2.69
C SER A 106 26.05 3.18 -1.95
N MET A 107 25.69 2.83 -0.71
CA MET A 107 26.52 1.96 0.14
C MET A 107 26.16 0.48 0.08
N ARG A 108 24.96 0.10 -0.38
CA ARG A 108 24.42 -1.26 -0.26
C ARG A 108 23.86 -1.83 -1.56
N GLN A 109 24.53 -1.55 -2.68
CA GLN A 109 24.13 -2.05 -4.00
C GLN A 109 24.00 -3.58 -4.05
N ASP A 110 24.82 -4.27 -3.26
CA ASP A 110 24.83 -5.73 -3.10
C ASP A 110 23.49 -6.29 -2.60
N VAL A 111 22.76 -5.55 -1.77
CA VAL A 111 21.50 -6.03 -1.16
C VAL A 111 20.26 -5.54 -1.91
N LEU A 112 20.36 -4.44 -2.67
CA LEU A 112 19.22 -3.89 -3.42
C LEU A 112 18.62 -4.86 -4.44
N LEU A 113 19.47 -5.70 -5.05
CA LEU A 113 19.04 -6.67 -6.06
C LEU A 113 18.64 -8.02 -5.47
N THR A 114 18.68 -8.16 -4.14
CA THR A 114 18.31 -9.39 -3.45
C THR A 114 16.89 -9.31 -2.94
N LYS A 115 16.16 -10.42 -3.03
CA LYS A 115 14.82 -10.52 -2.46
C LYS A 115 14.91 -10.33 -0.94
N SER A 116 14.17 -9.35 -0.42
CA SER A 116 14.05 -9.17 1.03
C SER A 116 13.42 -10.41 1.68
N PRO A 117 13.83 -10.78 2.91
CA PRO A 117 13.14 -11.80 3.69
C PRO A 117 11.65 -11.47 3.84
N TRP A 118 10.82 -12.51 3.98
CA TRP A 118 9.36 -12.40 4.08
C TRP A 118 8.89 -11.57 5.28
N ASN A 119 9.66 -11.53 6.37
CA ASN A 119 9.39 -10.72 7.56
C ASN A 119 10.14 -9.38 7.58
N GLY A 120 10.83 -9.02 6.49
CA GLY A 120 11.65 -7.81 6.40
C GLY A 120 13.10 -7.99 6.83
N LEU A 121 13.93 -7.02 6.45
CA LEU A 121 15.37 -7.04 6.69
C LEU A 121 15.68 -7.09 8.19
N LEU A 122 16.59 -7.99 8.58
CA LEU A 122 17.00 -8.16 9.98
C LEU A 122 17.51 -6.86 10.62
N TYR A 123 18.26 -6.06 9.86
CA TYR A 123 18.76 -4.77 10.33
C TYR A 123 17.62 -3.80 10.71
N LEU A 124 16.56 -3.76 9.88
CA LEU A 124 15.38 -2.94 10.13
C LEU A 124 14.63 -3.45 11.38
N ARG A 125 14.41 -4.77 11.48
CA ARG A 125 13.75 -5.39 12.63
C ARG A 125 14.51 -5.13 13.94
N LYS A 126 15.84 -5.26 13.95
CA LYS A 126 16.70 -4.89 15.11
C LYS A 126 16.56 -3.42 15.50
N THR A 127 16.49 -2.54 14.50
CA THR A 127 16.33 -1.10 14.72
C THR A 127 14.97 -0.79 15.34
N ILE A 128 13.89 -1.41 14.84
CA ILE A 128 12.53 -1.27 15.38
C ILE A 128 12.45 -1.85 16.80
N ALA A 129 12.97 -3.06 17.05
CA ALA A 129 13.01 -3.64 18.39
C ALA A 129 13.70 -2.69 19.40
N SER A 130 14.84 -2.12 19.00
CA SER A 130 15.56 -1.15 19.83
C SER A 130 14.79 0.15 20.05
N TYR A 131 14.04 0.61 19.04
CA TYR A 131 13.18 1.78 19.15
C TYR A 131 12.01 1.53 20.10
N LEU A 132 11.29 0.42 19.92
CA LEU A 132 10.18 -0.01 20.77
C LEU A 132 10.61 -0.17 22.23
N ALA A 133 11.80 -0.71 22.50
CA ALA A 133 12.32 -0.82 23.86
C ALA A 133 12.53 0.56 24.51
N ARG A 134 13.05 1.55 23.76
CA ARG A 134 13.32 2.90 24.30
C ARG A 134 12.07 3.76 24.45
N VAL A 135 11.15 3.70 23.48
CA VAL A 135 10.00 4.62 23.38
C VAL A 135 8.76 4.02 24.04
N ARG A 136 8.57 2.70 23.94
CA ARG A 136 7.37 1.99 24.40
C ARG A 136 7.62 1.04 25.58
N GLY A 137 8.87 0.81 25.95
CA GLY A 137 9.22 -0.23 26.92
C GLY A 137 8.87 -1.64 26.45
N ILE A 138 8.67 -1.85 25.14
CA ILE A 138 8.36 -3.15 24.55
C ILE A 138 9.67 -3.85 24.22
N TYR A 139 9.95 -4.95 24.91
CA TYR A 139 11.10 -5.81 24.67
C TYR A 139 10.65 -6.99 23.81
N VAL A 140 11.11 -7.03 22.57
CA VAL A 140 10.72 -8.04 21.58
C VAL A 140 11.95 -8.52 20.83
N ASP A 141 12.02 -9.83 20.55
CA ASP A 141 13.08 -10.36 19.70
C ASP A 141 12.84 -9.91 18.25
N PRO A 142 13.87 -9.46 17.50
CA PRO A 142 13.72 -9.14 16.08
C PRO A 142 13.04 -10.23 15.25
N GLU A 143 13.14 -11.51 15.60
CA GLU A 143 12.45 -12.63 14.93
C GLU A 143 10.93 -12.58 15.06
N GLN A 144 10.40 -11.92 16.10
CA GLN A 144 8.97 -11.74 16.34
C GLN A 144 8.40 -10.48 15.65
N ILE A 145 9.25 -9.70 14.97
CA ILE A 145 8.81 -8.53 14.19
C ILE A 145 8.61 -8.94 12.73
N ILE A 146 7.47 -8.56 12.16
CA ILE A 146 7.16 -8.74 10.74
C ILE A 146 6.89 -7.34 10.15
N ILE A 147 7.55 -7.04 9.03
CA ILE A 147 7.37 -5.77 8.31
C ILE A 147 6.44 -5.97 7.12
N GLY A 148 5.49 -5.05 6.96
CA GLY A 148 4.44 -5.11 5.94
C GLY A 148 4.03 -3.71 5.49
N SER A 149 3.10 -3.66 4.54
CA SER A 149 2.69 -2.44 3.84
C SER A 149 1.36 -1.88 4.35
N GLY A 150 1.19 -1.77 5.66
CA GLY A 150 -0.04 -1.29 6.32
C GLY A 150 -0.58 -2.28 7.35
N SER A 151 -1.42 -1.80 8.27
CA SER A 151 -2.02 -2.62 9.34
C SER A 151 -3.06 -3.58 8.79
N GLU A 152 -3.81 -3.20 7.75
CA GLU A 152 -4.89 -4.01 7.19
C GLU A 152 -4.37 -5.31 6.57
N TYR A 153 -3.16 -5.28 6.02
CA TYR A 153 -2.46 -6.47 5.56
C TYR A 153 -2.24 -7.48 6.69
N PHE A 154 -1.93 -6.99 7.89
CA PHE A 154 -1.69 -7.85 9.05
C PHE A 154 -2.95 -8.42 9.65
N TYR A 155 -4.12 -7.79 9.50
CA TYR A 155 -5.37 -8.37 10.00
C TYR A 155 -5.69 -9.72 9.32
N GLY A 156 -5.44 -9.84 8.01
CA GLY A 156 -5.58 -11.12 7.30
C GLY A 156 -4.52 -12.17 7.71
N ILE A 157 -3.28 -11.73 7.96
CA ILE A 157 -2.24 -12.62 8.49
C ILE A 157 -2.60 -13.13 9.88
N LEU A 158 -3.13 -12.27 10.75
CA LEU A 158 -3.57 -12.65 12.09
C LEU A 158 -4.64 -13.73 12.03
N VAL A 159 -5.59 -13.64 11.10
CA VAL A 159 -6.58 -14.71 10.86
C VAL A 159 -5.90 -16.00 10.43
N SER A 160 -4.94 -15.92 9.51
CA SER A 160 -4.20 -17.09 9.03
C SER A 160 -3.36 -17.76 10.12
N MET A 161 -2.85 -16.99 11.09
CA MET A 161 -2.03 -17.50 12.20
C MET A 161 -2.86 -18.05 13.36
N ILE A 162 -3.95 -17.36 13.74
CA ILE A 162 -4.75 -17.70 14.93
C ILE A 162 -5.83 -18.73 14.59
N GLY A 163 -6.44 -18.64 13.40
CA GLY A 163 -7.42 -19.60 12.89
C GLY A 163 -8.77 -18.98 12.53
N ARG A 164 -9.35 -19.46 11.44
CA ARG A 164 -10.68 -19.01 10.95
C ARG A 164 -11.85 -19.56 11.78
N ASP A 165 -11.61 -20.60 12.57
CA ASP A 165 -12.58 -21.20 13.49
C ASP A 165 -12.81 -20.37 14.76
N LYS A 166 -12.00 -19.32 14.96
CA LYS A 166 -12.03 -18.45 16.15
C LYS A 166 -13.06 -17.33 16.05
N VAL A 167 -13.46 -16.84 17.21
CA VAL A 167 -14.34 -15.69 17.39
C VAL A 167 -13.52 -14.44 17.69
N TYR A 168 -13.59 -13.47 16.79
CA TYR A 168 -12.90 -12.19 16.90
C TYR A 168 -13.85 -11.15 17.47
N ALA A 169 -13.38 -10.37 18.45
CA ALA A 169 -14.08 -9.25 19.03
C ALA A 169 -13.36 -7.95 18.70
N ILE A 170 -14.12 -6.93 18.30
CA ILE A 170 -13.64 -5.57 18.03
C ILE A 170 -14.42 -4.55 18.84
N GLU A 171 -13.84 -3.38 19.01
CA GLU A 171 -14.52 -2.21 19.58
C GLU A 171 -15.70 -1.76 18.70
N ASN A 172 -16.72 -1.19 19.32
CA ASN A 172 -17.87 -0.59 18.64
C ASN A 172 -18.21 0.77 19.24
N PRO A 173 -18.00 1.88 18.50
CA PRO A 173 -17.45 1.94 17.14
C PRO A 173 -15.93 1.61 17.09
N SER A 174 -15.42 1.21 15.93
CA SER A 174 -13.98 0.99 15.64
C SER A 174 -13.62 1.48 14.24
N TYR A 175 -12.33 1.44 13.89
CA TYR A 175 -11.88 1.68 12.52
C TYR A 175 -12.51 0.66 11.56
N GLU A 176 -13.32 1.15 10.62
CA GLU A 176 -14.18 0.32 9.76
C GLU A 176 -13.42 -0.79 9.03
N LYS A 177 -12.18 -0.52 8.60
CA LYS A 177 -11.34 -1.50 7.88
C LYS A 177 -11.08 -2.77 8.69
N ILE A 178 -11.00 -2.68 10.02
CA ILE A 178 -10.82 -3.86 10.87
C ILE A 178 -11.99 -4.83 10.65
N SER A 179 -13.22 -4.31 10.70
CA SER A 179 -14.41 -5.13 10.53
C SER A 179 -14.52 -5.73 9.13
N LEU A 180 -14.22 -4.92 8.09
CA LEU A 180 -14.26 -5.36 6.70
C LEU A 180 -13.23 -6.47 6.41
N MET A 181 -12.03 -6.38 6.98
CA MET A 181 -11.00 -7.41 6.78
C MET A 181 -11.37 -8.73 7.45
N TYR A 182 -11.90 -8.70 8.67
CA TYR A 182 -12.34 -9.92 9.35
C TYR A 182 -13.57 -10.54 8.67
N GLU A 183 -14.52 -9.74 8.21
CA GLU A 183 -15.66 -10.24 7.42
C GLU A 183 -15.22 -10.85 6.09
N ALA A 184 -14.26 -10.24 5.39
CA ALA A 184 -13.69 -10.80 4.16
C ALA A 184 -13.00 -12.15 4.38
N GLU A 185 -12.38 -12.36 5.54
CA GLU A 185 -11.79 -13.64 5.94
C GLU A 185 -12.81 -14.68 6.45
N ASN A 186 -14.11 -14.33 6.46
CA ASN A 186 -15.22 -15.17 6.91
C ASN A 186 -15.08 -15.70 8.36
N VAL A 187 -14.49 -14.90 9.25
CA VAL A 187 -14.43 -15.23 10.68
C VAL A 187 -15.68 -14.76 11.42
N LYS A 188 -15.97 -15.38 12.57
CA LYS A 188 -17.04 -14.92 13.45
C LYS A 188 -16.62 -13.62 14.12
N LEU A 189 -17.32 -12.52 13.83
CA LEU A 189 -17.00 -11.19 14.35
C LEU A 189 -18.06 -10.70 15.35
N ILE A 190 -17.61 -10.30 16.54
CA ILE A 190 -18.39 -9.67 17.60
C ILE A 190 -17.98 -8.21 17.74
N ARG A 191 -18.97 -7.33 17.88
CA ARG A 191 -18.78 -5.89 18.05
C ARG A 191 -19.15 -5.50 19.48
N MET A 192 -18.15 -5.19 20.30
CA MET A 192 -18.31 -4.90 21.73
C MET A 192 -18.50 -3.42 21.99
N LYS A 193 -19.52 -3.05 22.75
CA LYS A 193 -19.83 -1.65 23.04
C LYS A 193 -18.69 -0.97 23.81
N LEU A 194 -18.28 0.20 23.34
CA LEU A 194 -17.37 1.09 24.04
C LEU A 194 -18.10 1.90 25.12
N GLY A 195 -17.41 2.09 26.25
CA GLY A 195 -17.71 3.11 27.26
C GLY A 195 -16.66 4.23 27.26
N LYS A 196 -16.63 5.03 28.33
CA LYS A 196 -15.68 6.15 28.46
C LYS A 196 -14.21 5.73 28.48
N ASN A 197 -13.93 4.55 29.05
CA ASN A 197 -12.57 4.07 29.30
C ASN A 197 -12.33 2.74 28.56
N GLY A 198 -12.79 2.62 27.31
CA GLY A 198 -12.74 1.39 26.51
C GLY A 198 -13.99 0.52 26.62
N ILE A 199 -13.92 -0.71 26.12
CA ILE A 199 -15.01 -1.71 26.11
C ILE A 199 -15.68 -1.87 27.48
N LEU A 200 -17.01 -1.93 27.49
CA LEU A 200 -17.81 -2.11 28.71
C LEU A 200 -17.54 -3.45 29.40
N ASN A 201 -17.52 -3.46 30.74
CA ASN A 201 -17.28 -4.69 31.51
C ASN A 201 -18.32 -5.77 31.24
N SER A 202 -19.56 -5.38 30.93
CA SER A 202 -20.65 -6.31 30.60
C SER A 202 -20.40 -7.11 29.32
N GLU A 203 -19.50 -6.62 28.45
CA GLU A 203 -19.13 -7.26 27.18
C GLU A 203 -17.94 -8.23 27.35
N LEU A 204 -17.15 -8.10 28.42
CA LEU A 204 -15.98 -8.95 28.71
C LEU A 204 -16.38 -10.25 29.42
N GLN A 205 -17.28 -11.02 28.80
CA GLN A 205 -17.77 -12.28 29.34
C GLN A 205 -16.83 -13.45 29.02
N LYS A 206 -16.91 -14.51 29.84
CA LYS A 206 -16.15 -15.74 29.64
C LYS A 206 -16.67 -16.52 28.41
N ASN A 207 -15.76 -17.12 27.64
CA ASN A 207 -16.00 -17.89 26.42
C ASN A 207 -16.76 -17.11 25.32
N TYR A 208 -16.66 -15.78 25.35
CA TYR A 208 -17.40 -14.93 24.44
C TYR A 208 -16.61 -14.63 23.15
N ALA A 209 -15.28 -14.54 23.23
CA ALA A 209 -14.39 -14.39 22.08
C ALA A 209 -13.02 -15.04 22.35
N ASP A 210 -12.34 -15.43 21.28
CA ASP A 210 -10.99 -16.01 21.30
C ASP A 210 -9.90 -14.96 21.00
N VAL A 211 -10.28 -13.86 20.35
CA VAL A 211 -9.38 -12.76 19.99
C VAL A 211 -10.07 -11.44 20.32
N LEU A 212 -9.38 -10.54 21.00
CA LEU A 212 -9.82 -9.19 21.28
C LEU A 212 -8.91 -8.19 20.57
N HIS A 213 -9.43 -7.51 19.56
CA HIS A 213 -8.73 -6.47 18.83
C HIS A 213 -9.19 -5.08 19.32
N VAL A 214 -8.26 -4.34 19.90
CA VAL A 214 -8.52 -3.08 20.62
C VAL A 214 -7.55 -1.98 20.20
N THR A 215 -7.96 -0.74 20.42
CA THR A 215 -7.18 0.47 20.19
C THR A 215 -7.05 1.23 21.52
N PRO A 216 -6.17 0.81 22.45
CA PRO A 216 -6.20 1.26 23.83
C PRO A 216 -5.87 2.75 24.02
N TYR A 217 -5.22 3.37 23.04
CA TYR A 217 -4.86 4.79 23.05
C TYR A 217 -5.54 5.50 21.89
N HIS A 218 -6.33 6.54 22.18
CA HIS A 218 -7.10 7.30 21.18
C HIS A 218 -7.90 6.40 20.23
N SER A 219 -8.75 5.52 20.77
CA SER A 219 -9.57 4.62 19.95
C SER A 219 -10.30 5.37 18.82
N TYR A 220 -10.11 4.95 17.57
CA TYR A 220 -10.80 5.57 16.45
C TYR A 220 -12.16 4.90 16.20
N PRO A 221 -13.26 5.63 16.00
CA PRO A 221 -13.41 7.10 15.96
C PRO A 221 -13.78 7.74 17.31
N SER A 222 -13.91 6.96 18.40
CA SER A 222 -14.45 7.44 19.68
C SER A 222 -13.53 8.44 20.41
N GLY A 223 -12.24 8.47 20.10
CA GLY A 223 -11.19 9.20 20.82
C GLY A 223 -10.92 8.67 22.23
N SER A 224 -11.54 7.56 22.64
CA SER A 224 -11.44 7.08 24.02
C SER A 224 -10.08 6.45 24.30
N THR A 225 -9.48 6.79 25.45
CA THR A 225 -8.25 6.16 25.93
C THR A 225 -8.54 5.25 27.11
N THR A 226 -8.00 4.04 27.03
CA THR A 226 -8.11 2.98 28.03
C THR A 226 -7.15 3.26 29.19
N ASP A 227 -7.69 3.39 30.39
CA ASP A 227 -6.90 3.56 31.61
C ASP A 227 -6.18 2.26 32.03
N ILE A 228 -5.27 2.38 33.00
CA ILE A 228 -4.48 1.24 33.48
C ILE A 228 -5.35 0.10 34.06
N ASN A 229 -6.49 0.42 34.65
CA ASN A 229 -7.38 -0.57 35.24
C ASN A 229 -8.09 -1.37 34.16
N LYS A 230 -8.55 -0.71 33.09
CA LYS A 230 -9.14 -1.39 31.94
C LYS A 230 -8.11 -2.23 31.19
N ARG A 231 -6.87 -1.76 31.02
CA ARG A 231 -5.79 -2.59 30.44
C ARG A 231 -5.56 -3.87 31.24
N LYS A 232 -5.53 -3.77 32.58
CA LYS A 232 -5.46 -4.94 33.47
C LYS A 232 -6.65 -5.88 33.30
N GLN A 233 -7.86 -5.33 33.11
CA GLN A 233 -9.06 -6.12 32.85
C GLN A 233 -8.96 -6.90 31.53
N TYR A 234 -8.48 -6.29 30.45
CA TYR A 234 -8.26 -7.00 29.17
C TYR A 234 -7.26 -8.13 29.32
N ILE A 235 -6.13 -7.89 30.00
CA ILE A 235 -5.11 -8.92 30.26
C ILE A 235 -5.67 -10.05 31.11
N HIS A 236 -6.47 -9.73 32.13
CA HIS A 236 -7.10 -10.74 32.98
C HIS A 236 -8.11 -11.57 32.20
N TRP A 237 -9.00 -10.92 31.44
CA TRP A 237 -9.95 -11.58 30.55
C TRP A 237 -9.25 -12.50 29.55
N ALA A 238 -8.17 -12.05 28.91
CA ALA A 238 -7.44 -12.88 27.95
C ALA A 238 -6.83 -14.12 28.60
N LYS A 239 -6.28 -14.00 29.81
CA LYS A 239 -5.76 -15.13 30.58
C LYS A 239 -6.85 -16.13 30.96
N GLU A 240 -8.01 -15.67 31.42
CA GLU A 240 -9.12 -16.55 31.82
C GLU A 240 -9.75 -17.31 30.65
N ASN A 241 -9.72 -16.72 29.46
CA ASN A 241 -10.30 -17.29 28.25
C ASN A 241 -9.28 -18.00 27.35
N HIS A 242 -7.99 -18.00 27.72
CA HIS A 242 -6.89 -18.42 26.83
C HIS A 242 -6.96 -17.71 25.45
N ALA A 243 -7.36 -16.45 25.47
CA ALA A 243 -7.61 -15.63 24.29
C ALA A 243 -6.42 -14.74 23.94
N TRP A 244 -6.36 -14.29 22.69
CA TRP A 244 -5.37 -13.35 22.19
C TRP A 244 -5.85 -11.90 22.32
N ILE A 245 -4.92 -10.98 22.54
CA ILE A 245 -5.16 -9.55 22.42
C ILE A 245 -4.36 -9.04 21.23
N VAL A 246 -5.02 -8.33 20.32
CA VAL A 246 -4.40 -7.57 19.23
C VAL A 246 -4.53 -6.09 19.60
N GLU A 247 -3.40 -5.42 19.78
CA GLU A 247 -3.35 -3.99 20.06
C GLU A 247 -3.02 -3.24 18.77
N ASP A 248 -3.95 -2.40 18.30
CA ASP A 248 -3.72 -1.44 17.23
C ASP A 248 -3.24 -0.11 17.83
N ASP A 249 -2.06 0.33 17.41
CA ASP A 249 -1.37 1.47 17.99
C ASP A 249 -0.96 2.49 16.92
N TYR A 250 -1.96 3.27 16.46
CA TYR A 250 -1.80 4.15 15.29
C TYR A 250 -1.37 5.59 15.63
N ASP A 251 -1.68 6.11 16.83
CA ASP A 251 -1.53 7.54 17.19
C ASP A 251 -0.72 7.81 18.46
N SER A 252 -0.18 6.79 19.11
CA SER A 252 0.46 6.98 20.42
C SER A 252 1.80 7.71 20.38
N GLU A 253 2.34 8.03 19.20
CA GLU A 253 3.62 8.76 19.01
C GLU A 253 3.46 10.29 19.04
N TYR A 254 2.23 10.80 19.00
CA TYR A 254 1.95 12.23 18.84
C TYR A 254 1.57 12.93 20.16
N THR A 255 1.96 12.37 21.32
CA THR A 255 1.66 12.88 22.66
C THR A 255 2.89 13.15 23.52
#